data_AF-A0A7Y2N2L2-F1
#
_entry.id   AF-A0A7Y2N2L2-F1
#
_cell.length_a   1.000
_cell.length_b   1.000
_cell.length_c   1.000
_cell.angle_alpha   90.00
_cell.angle_beta   90.00
_cell.angle_gamma   90.00
#
_symmetry.space_group_name_H-M   'P 1'
#
loop_
_entity.id
_entity.type
_entity.pdbx_description
1 polymer ?
#
loop_
_entity_poly.entity_id
_entity_poly.type
_entity_poly.pdbx_seq_one_letter_code
_entity_poly.pdbx_strand_id
1 'polypeptide(L)'
;IPNPETGTIKTAVFKWLNAGWQKINMVKSSHILGGIKRFAAAMKSVLESPALPEVQEIVDKHKELQRKDEEELRRLVAPYLESIGSAEDAGSCPSYMISSVASGEYLQKMENEEIIRILLLEYIKTHIDNRVPETAAALALGTSAG
;
A
#
# COMPACT_ATOMS: atom_id res chain seq x y z
N ILE A 1 22.20 -2.00 -14.08
CA ILE A 1 22.24 -2.20 -15.55
C ILE A 1 21.36 -3.40 -15.86
N PRO A 2 20.29 -3.24 -16.66
CA PRO A 2 19.47 -4.36 -17.13
C PRO A 2 20.30 -5.37 -17.91
N ASN A 3 20.06 -6.66 -17.72
CA ASN A 3 20.64 -7.70 -18.56
C ASN A 3 19.81 -7.81 -19.85
N PRO A 4 20.35 -7.46 -21.02
CA PRO A 4 19.62 -7.48 -22.27
C PRO A 4 19.28 -8.90 -22.77
N GLU A 5 20.00 -9.94 -22.32
CA GLU A 5 19.74 -11.32 -22.73
C GLU A 5 18.53 -11.93 -22.00
N THR A 6 18.34 -11.57 -20.74
CA THR A 6 17.29 -12.12 -19.88
C THR A 6 16.16 -11.13 -19.60
N GLY A 7 16.30 -9.86 -20.02
CA GLY A 7 15.36 -8.78 -19.68
C GLY A 7 15.31 -8.43 -18.18
N THR A 8 16.21 -8.99 -17.35
CA THR A 8 16.15 -8.83 -15.90
C THR A 8 16.99 -7.66 -15.39
N ILE A 9 16.52 -6.98 -14.35
CA ILE A 9 17.32 -6.02 -13.58
C ILE A 9 17.78 -6.63 -12.26
N LYS A 10 19.04 -6.36 -11.86
CA LYS A 10 19.53 -6.70 -10.52
C LYS A 10 19.26 -5.53 -9.58
N THR A 11 18.49 -5.79 -8.54
CA THR A 11 18.12 -4.80 -7.51
C THR A 11 18.66 -5.23 -6.16
N ALA A 12 19.21 -4.29 -5.39
CA ALA A 12 19.61 -4.49 -4.00
C ALA A 12 18.88 -3.46 -3.13
N VAL A 13 18.32 -3.90 -2.01
CA VAL A 13 17.59 -3.04 -1.07
C VAL A 13 18.32 -3.06 0.27
N PHE A 14 18.62 -1.87 0.79
CA PHE A 14 19.22 -1.69 2.10
C PHE A 14 18.18 -1.06 3.03
N LYS A 15 17.97 -1.67 4.20
CA LYS A 15 17.07 -1.15 5.23
C LYS A 15 17.82 -1.05 6.56
N TRP A 16 17.86 0.15 7.12
CA TRP A 16 18.37 0.39 8.46
C TRP A 16 17.26 0.16 9.48
N LEU A 17 17.55 -0.59 10.54
CA LEU A 17 16.61 -0.88 11.61
C LEU A 17 17.22 -0.45 12.93
N ASN A 18 16.51 0.40 13.68
CA ASN A 18 16.81 0.62 15.08
C ASN A 18 16.04 -0.43 15.89
N ALA A 19 16.71 -1.53 16.21
CA ALA A 19 16.08 -2.67 16.85
C ALA A 19 16.52 -2.80 18.32
N GLY A 20 15.54 -3.02 19.19
CA GLY A 20 15.76 -3.15 20.62
C GLY A 20 14.50 -2.76 21.40
N TRP A 21 14.39 -3.23 22.64
CA TRP A 21 13.35 -2.82 23.55
C TRP A 21 14.01 -2.13 24.75
N GLN A 22 13.52 -0.95 25.13
CA GLN A 22 14.10 -0.18 26.24
C GLN A 22 15.62 0.06 26.11
N LYS A 23 16.10 0.35 24.89
CA LYS A 23 17.54 0.52 24.56
C LYS A 23 18.41 -0.74 24.73
N ILE A 24 17.80 -1.90 24.91
CA ILE A 24 18.49 -3.21 24.94
C ILE A 24 18.27 -3.90 23.59
N ASN A 25 19.36 -4.23 22.90
CA ASN A 25 19.29 -4.99 21.67
C ASN A 25 19.08 -6.49 21.98
N MET A 26 17.85 -6.96 21.85
CA MET A 26 17.50 -8.39 21.96
C MET A 26 17.44 -9.10 20.59
N VAL A 27 17.79 -8.41 19.51
CA VAL A 27 17.67 -8.95 18.16
C VAL A 27 18.86 -9.83 17.83
N LYS A 28 18.58 -11.10 17.56
CA LYS A 28 19.58 -12.06 17.05
C LYS A 28 19.72 -11.91 15.54
N SER A 29 20.92 -12.17 15.01
CA SER A 29 21.17 -12.16 13.56
C SER A 29 20.22 -13.07 12.77
N SER A 30 19.78 -14.18 13.37
CA SER A 30 18.76 -15.07 12.77
C SER A 30 17.39 -14.40 12.60
N HIS A 31 16.98 -13.52 13.52
CA HIS A 31 15.74 -12.75 13.40
C HIS A 31 15.84 -11.72 12.26
N ILE A 32 16.99 -11.06 12.13
CA ILE A 32 17.26 -10.09 11.05
C ILE A 32 17.21 -10.81 9.70
N LEU A 33 17.96 -11.91 9.56
CA LEU A 33 17.99 -12.70 8.32
C LEU A 33 16.61 -13.25 7.97
N GLY A 34 15.88 -13.79 8.95
CA GLY A 34 14.53 -14.29 8.75
C GLY A 34 13.57 -13.19 8.30
N GLY A 35 13.64 -12.01 8.91
CA GLY A 35 12.87 -10.83 8.51
C GLY A 35 13.16 -10.37 7.09
N ILE A 36 14.44 -10.28 6.72
CA ILE A 36 14.87 -9.91 5.36
C ILE A 36 14.36 -10.93 4.34
N LYS A 37 14.47 -12.25 4.62
CA LYS A 37 13.97 -13.30 3.72
C LYS A 37 12.46 -13.19 3.50
N ARG A 38 11.67 -12.96 4.55
CA ARG A 38 10.21 -12.78 4.42
C ARG A 38 9.87 -11.54 3.60
N PHE A 39 10.54 -10.42 3.86
CA PHE A 39 10.34 -9.19 3.10
C PHE A 39 10.70 -9.37 1.62
N ALA A 40 11.85 -9.97 1.32
CA ALA A 40 12.29 -10.24 -0.05
C ALA A 40 11.33 -11.19 -0.78
N ALA A 41 10.81 -12.22 -0.11
CA ALA A 41 9.83 -13.13 -0.69
C ALA A 41 8.53 -12.41 -1.05
N ALA A 42 7.99 -11.57 -0.15
CA ALA A 42 6.78 -10.80 -0.42
C ALA A 42 6.99 -9.78 -1.55
N MET A 43 8.10 -9.03 -1.52
CA MET A 43 8.44 -8.08 -2.57
C MET A 43 8.58 -8.76 -3.94
N LYS A 44 9.25 -9.91 -3.98
CA LYS A 44 9.38 -10.71 -5.20
C LYS A 44 8.00 -11.14 -5.72
N SER A 45 7.13 -11.64 -4.83
CA SER A 45 5.77 -12.06 -5.19
C SER A 45 4.94 -10.94 -5.81
N VAL A 46 5.14 -9.70 -5.37
CA VAL A 46 4.45 -8.52 -5.92
C VAL A 46 5.05 -8.11 -7.27
N LEU A 47 6.37 -7.92 -7.33
CA LEU A 47 7.05 -7.38 -8.51
C LEU A 47 7.09 -8.36 -9.69
N GLU A 48 7.07 -9.67 -9.42
CA GLU A 48 7.05 -10.72 -10.43
C GLU A 48 5.63 -11.30 -10.62
N SER A 49 4.60 -10.66 -10.06
CA SER A 49 3.22 -11.10 -10.26
C SER A 49 2.84 -10.91 -11.74
N PRO A 50 2.31 -11.94 -12.43
CA PRO A 50 1.78 -11.79 -13.78
C PRO A 50 0.51 -10.91 -13.80
N ALA A 51 -0.10 -10.68 -12.65
CA ALA A 51 -1.24 -9.80 -12.48
C ALA A 51 -0.83 -8.38 -12.02
N LEU A 52 0.46 -8.04 -12.00
CA LEU A 52 0.88 -6.66 -11.76
C LEU A 52 0.45 -5.80 -12.97
N PRO A 53 -0.21 -4.64 -12.77
CA PRO A 53 -0.58 -3.77 -13.89
C PRO A 53 0.64 -3.29 -14.65
N GLU A 54 0.46 -3.06 -15.95
CA GLU A 54 1.49 -2.44 -16.78
C GLU A 54 1.85 -1.05 -16.25
N VAL A 55 3.12 -0.67 -16.40
CA VAL A 55 3.63 0.62 -15.86
C VAL A 55 2.81 1.80 -16.38
N GLN A 56 2.42 1.76 -17.65
CA GLN A 56 1.64 2.81 -18.28
C GLN A 56 0.24 2.94 -17.65
N GLU A 57 -0.38 1.82 -17.29
CA GLU A 57 -1.68 1.79 -16.61
C GLU A 57 -1.61 2.45 -15.22
N ILE A 58 -0.55 2.16 -14.47
CA ILE A 58 -0.29 2.79 -13.17
C ILE A 58 -0.12 4.31 -13.32
N VAL A 59 0.65 4.74 -14.34
CA VAL A 59 0.86 6.17 -14.63
C VAL A 59 -0.45 6.86 -15.01
N ASP A 60 -1.28 6.23 -15.83
CA ASP A 60 -2.54 6.81 -16.27
C ASP A 60 -3.56 6.88 -15.13
N LYS A 61 -3.62 5.85 -14.28
CA LYS A 61 -4.42 5.88 -13.06
C LYS A 61 -3.97 6.97 -12.10
N HIS A 62 -2.66 7.15 -11.92
CA HIS A 62 -2.12 8.25 -11.10
C HIS A 62 -2.54 9.62 -11.64
N LYS A 63 -2.41 9.85 -12.96
CA LYS A 63 -2.85 11.10 -13.59
C LYS A 63 -4.36 11.31 -13.49
N GLU A 64 -5.15 10.24 -13.59
CA GLU A 64 -6.60 10.29 -13.38
C GLU A 64 -6.94 10.78 -11.97
N LEU A 65 -6.30 10.23 -10.95
CA LEU A 65 -6.49 10.62 -9.56
C LEU A 65 -6.06 12.08 -9.31
N GLN A 66 -4.94 12.52 -9.91
CA GLN A 66 -4.48 13.92 -9.81
C GLN A 66 -5.44 14.95 -10.39
N ARG A 67 -6.36 14.56 -11.29
CA ARG A 67 -7.36 15.47 -11.87
C ARG A 67 -8.63 15.59 -11.02
N LYS A 68 -8.80 14.76 -9.99
CA LYS A 68 -9.96 14.82 -9.09
C LYS A 68 -9.79 15.97 -8.12
N ASP A 69 -10.92 16.58 -7.75
CA ASP A 69 -10.93 17.55 -6.66
C ASP A 69 -10.78 16.86 -5.29
N GLU A 70 -10.49 17.67 -4.28
CA GLU A 70 -10.24 17.22 -2.91
C GLU A 70 -11.44 16.49 -2.30
N GLU A 71 -12.67 16.97 -2.55
CA GLU A 71 -13.89 16.37 -2.01
C GLU A 71 -14.07 14.95 -2.55
N GLU A 72 -13.87 14.78 -3.87
CA GLU A 72 -13.96 13.49 -4.53
C GLU A 72 -12.85 12.53 -4.06
N LEU A 73 -11.61 13.00 -3.90
CA LEU A 73 -10.51 12.19 -3.37
C LEU A 73 -10.82 11.71 -1.95
N ARG A 74 -11.30 12.60 -1.07
CA ARG A 74 -11.69 12.27 0.30
C ARG A 74 -12.83 11.24 0.33
N ARG A 75 -13.85 11.41 -0.53
CA ARG A 75 -14.97 10.49 -0.67
C ARG A 75 -14.51 9.09 -1.10
N LEU A 76 -13.54 9.01 -2.02
CA LEU A 76 -13.03 7.74 -2.53
C LEU A 76 -12.23 6.94 -1.49
N VAL A 77 -11.45 7.63 -0.65
CA VAL A 77 -10.58 6.97 0.34
C VAL A 77 -11.30 6.67 1.66
N ALA A 78 -12.40 7.35 1.97
CA ALA A 78 -13.10 7.19 3.24
C ALA A 78 -13.41 5.72 3.61
N PRO A 79 -13.92 4.85 2.72
CA PRO A 79 -14.26 3.48 3.10
C PRO A 79 -13.03 2.62 3.44
N TYR A 80 -11.86 2.90 2.84
CA TYR A 80 -10.60 2.27 3.23
C TYR A 80 -10.24 2.58 4.69
N LEU A 81 -10.36 3.85 5.05
CA LEU A 81 -10.01 4.31 6.39
C LEU A 81 -11.00 3.74 7.42
N GLU A 82 -12.28 3.65 7.06
CA GLU A 82 -13.29 2.99 7.88
C GLU A 82 -13.01 1.49 8.08
N SER A 83 -12.52 0.77 7.06
CA SER A 83 -12.15 -0.65 7.20
C SER A 83 -10.98 -0.82 8.17
N ILE A 84 -10.00 0.08 8.15
CA ILE A 84 -8.89 0.07 9.12
C ILE A 84 -9.40 0.31 10.55
N GLY A 85 -10.33 1.25 10.74
CA GLY A 85 -10.87 1.58 12.07
C GLY A 85 -11.73 0.47 12.67
N SER A 86 -12.30 -0.40 11.84
CA SER A 86 -13.22 -1.49 12.24
C SER A 86 -12.59 -2.90 12.22
N ALA A 87 -11.36 -3.04 11.74
CA ALA A 87 -10.67 -4.33 11.66
C ALA A 87 -10.44 -4.96 13.06
N GLU A 88 -10.71 -6.27 13.19
CA GLU A 88 -10.49 -7.04 14.43
C GLU A 88 -9.03 -6.97 14.92
N ASP A 89 -8.07 -6.77 14.00
CA ASP A 89 -6.64 -6.63 14.27
C ASP A 89 -6.23 -5.22 14.76
N ALA A 90 -7.16 -4.27 14.89
CA ALA A 90 -6.91 -2.90 15.40
C ALA A 90 -6.26 -2.89 16.79
N GLY A 91 -6.33 -4.00 17.53
CA GLY A 91 -5.66 -4.20 18.82
C GLY A 91 -4.12 -4.15 18.75
N SER A 92 -3.49 -4.29 17.57
CA SER A 92 -2.04 -4.11 17.41
C SER A 92 -1.62 -2.67 17.09
N CYS A 93 -2.56 -1.78 16.81
CA CYS A 93 -2.29 -0.37 16.52
C CYS A 93 -2.41 0.49 17.79
N PRO A 94 -1.66 1.59 17.91
CA PRO A 94 -1.86 2.53 19.01
C PRO A 94 -3.31 3.04 19.02
N SER A 95 -3.96 3.01 20.19
CA SER A 95 -5.38 3.36 20.33
C SER A 95 -5.71 4.76 19.80
N TYR A 96 -4.79 5.73 19.93
CA TYR A 96 -4.97 7.09 19.41
C TYR A 96 -5.03 7.13 17.86
N MET A 97 -4.33 6.23 17.18
CA MET A 97 -4.31 6.16 15.72
C MET A 97 -5.65 5.62 15.22
N ILE A 98 -6.12 4.51 15.81
CA ILE A 98 -7.43 3.93 15.50
C ILE A 98 -8.54 4.92 15.80
N SER A 99 -8.48 5.64 16.92
CA SER A 99 -9.49 6.65 17.25
C SER A 99 -9.49 7.83 16.29
N SER A 100 -8.33 8.27 15.80
CA SER A 100 -8.23 9.38 14.83
C SER A 100 -8.73 8.98 13.44
N VAL A 101 -8.51 7.72 13.05
CA VAL A 101 -9.05 7.14 11.81
C VAL A 101 -10.57 7.01 11.92
N ALA A 102 -11.08 6.41 13.01
CA ALA A 102 -12.50 6.21 13.23
C ALA A 102 -13.30 7.52 13.40
N SER A 103 -12.68 8.58 13.94
CA SER A 103 -13.31 9.89 14.08
C SER A 103 -13.33 10.72 12.80
N GLY A 104 -12.62 10.29 11.74
CA GLY A 104 -12.43 11.05 10.51
C GLY A 104 -11.41 12.19 10.61
N GLU A 105 -10.89 12.49 11.81
CA GLU A 105 -9.85 13.50 12.04
C GLU A 105 -8.58 13.21 11.21
N TYR A 106 -8.22 11.92 11.10
CA TYR A 106 -7.08 11.49 10.31
C TYR A 106 -7.22 11.91 8.85
N LEU A 107 -8.37 11.64 8.23
CA LEU A 107 -8.64 12.03 6.84
C LEU A 107 -8.59 13.55 6.67
N GLN A 108 -9.15 14.33 7.61
CA GLN A 108 -9.13 15.80 7.53
C GLN A 108 -7.72 16.39 7.42
N LYS A 109 -6.74 15.73 8.05
CA LYS A 109 -5.33 16.16 8.07
C LYS A 109 -4.50 15.66 6.88
N MET A 110 -5.05 14.79 6.04
CA MET A 110 -4.32 14.24 4.90
C MET A 110 -4.23 15.23 3.75
N GLU A 111 -3.05 15.28 3.15
CA GLU A 111 -2.82 15.97 1.88
C GLU A 111 -3.36 15.14 0.70
N ASN A 112 -3.75 15.80 -0.39
CA ASN A 112 -4.28 15.11 -1.59
C ASN A 112 -3.31 14.05 -2.13
N GLU A 113 -2.00 14.33 -2.12
CA GLU A 113 -0.97 13.38 -2.55
C GLU A 113 -0.91 12.12 -1.67
N GLU A 114 -1.21 12.22 -0.37
CA GLU A 114 -1.27 11.07 0.52
C GLU A 114 -2.49 10.20 0.21
N ILE A 115 -3.63 10.85 -0.07
CA ILE A 115 -4.87 10.17 -0.50
C ILE A 115 -4.64 9.44 -1.82
N ILE A 116 -4.03 10.09 -2.81
CA ILE A 116 -3.73 9.52 -4.12
C ILE A 116 -2.85 8.27 -3.99
N ARG A 117 -1.83 8.30 -3.12
CA ARG A 117 -0.95 7.13 -2.88
C ARG A 117 -1.70 5.94 -2.33
N ILE A 118 -2.63 6.15 -1.39
CA ILE A 118 -3.48 5.09 -0.86
C ILE A 118 -4.36 4.51 -1.96
N LEU A 119 -5.06 5.36 -2.71
CA LEU A 119 -5.96 4.93 -3.78
C LEU A 119 -5.22 4.17 -4.89
N LEU A 120 -4.01 4.62 -5.25
CA LEU A 120 -3.17 3.94 -6.25
C LEU A 120 -2.64 2.60 -5.71
N LEU A 121 -2.27 2.53 -4.43
CA LEU A 121 -1.84 1.29 -3.81
C LEU A 121 -2.99 0.27 -3.75
N GLU A 122 -4.20 0.71 -3.38
CA GLU A 122 -5.40 -0.13 -3.38
C GLU A 122 -5.71 -0.63 -4.80
N TYR A 123 -5.61 0.23 -5.81
CA TYR A 123 -5.74 -0.16 -7.21
C TYR A 123 -4.76 -1.27 -7.61
N ILE A 124 -3.47 -1.15 -7.26
CA ILE A 124 -2.48 -2.20 -7.58
C ILE A 124 -2.80 -3.51 -6.85
N LYS A 125 -3.28 -3.44 -5.60
CA LYS A 125 -3.64 -4.64 -4.83
C LYS A 125 -4.84 -5.39 -5.43
N THR A 126 -5.84 -4.70 -5.98
CA THR A 126 -7.00 -5.37 -6.61
C THR A 126 -6.58 -6.22 -7.79
N HIS A 127 -5.53 -5.82 -8.50
CA HIS A 127 -4.95 -6.59 -9.59
C HIS A 127 -4.17 -7.82 -9.11
N ILE A 128 -3.38 -7.70 -8.05
CA ILE A 128 -2.49 -8.80 -7.60
C ILE A 128 -3.23 -9.88 -6.78
N ASP A 129 -4.09 -9.48 -5.85
CA ASP A 129 -4.65 -10.39 -4.85
C ASP A 129 -6.13 -10.74 -5.12
N ASN A 130 -6.69 -10.25 -6.24
CA ASN A 130 -8.09 -10.38 -6.62
C ASN A 130 -9.08 -10.05 -5.48
N ARG A 131 -8.64 -9.23 -4.51
CA ARG A 131 -9.45 -8.80 -3.38
C ARG A 131 -10.48 -7.80 -3.88
N VAL A 132 -11.71 -7.95 -3.39
CA VAL A 132 -12.73 -6.91 -3.52
C VAL A 132 -12.18 -5.66 -2.83
N PRO A 133 -12.13 -4.50 -3.51
CA PRO A 133 -11.59 -3.29 -2.89
C PRO A 133 -12.38 -2.96 -1.61
N GLU A 134 -11.68 -2.74 -0.49
CA GLU A 134 -12.28 -2.25 0.76
C GLU A 134 -12.68 -0.77 0.64
N THR A 135 -12.41 -0.15 -0.51
CA THR A 135 -12.85 1.18 -0.91
C THR A 135 -14.08 1.13 -1.82
N ALA A 136 -14.77 2.27 -1.92
CA ALA A 136 -15.56 2.60 -3.10
C ALA A 136 -14.73 2.68 -4.40
N ALA A 137 -13.51 2.10 -4.47
CA ALA A 137 -12.84 1.86 -5.74
C ALA A 137 -13.66 0.92 -6.63
N ALA A 138 -14.58 0.11 -6.10
CA ALA A 138 -15.59 -0.55 -6.93
C ALA A 138 -16.42 0.43 -7.79
N LEU A 139 -16.59 1.69 -7.35
CA LEU A 139 -17.27 2.77 -8.09
C LEU A 139 -16.32 3.59 -8.98
N ALA A 140 -15.01 3.68 -8.65
CA ALA A 140 -14.00 4.33 -9.50
C ALA A 140 -13.43 3.40 -10.59
N LEU A 141 -13.57 2.07 -10.41
CA LEU A 141 -13.22 1.02 -11.36
C LEU A 141 -14.29 0.85 -12.44
N GLY A 142 -14.99 1.94 -12.81
CA GLY A 142 -16.02 1.97 -13.84
C GLY A 142 -15.71 0.97 -14.94
N THR A 143 -16.50 -0.11 -14.92
CA THR A 143 -16.54 -1.15 -15.93
C THR A 143 -16.50 -0.51 -17.31
N SER A 144 -15.36 -0.56 -17.99
CA SER A 144 -15.34 -0.56 -19.44
C SER A 144 -15.57 -2.00 -19.90
N ALA A 145 -16.78 -2.50 -19.68
CA ALA A 145 -17.28 -3.62 -20.45
C ALA A 145 -17.71 -3.04 -21.81
N GLY A 146 -16.82 -3.16 -22.79
CA GLY A 146 -17.17 -3.18 -24.20
C GLY A 146 -17.34 -4.62 -24.63
#